data_AF-A0A4Q6J760-F1
#
_entry.id   AF-A0A4Q6J760-F1
#
_cell.length_a   1.000
_cell.length_b   1.000
_cell.length_c   1.000
_cell.angle_alpha   90.00
_cell.angle_beta   90.00
_cell.angle_gamma   90.00
#
_symmetry.space_group_name_H-M   'P 1'
#
loop_
_entity.id
_entity.type
_entity.pdbx_description
1 polymer ?
#
loop_
_entity_poly.entity_id
_entity_poly.type
_entity_poly.pdbx_seq_one_letter_code
_entity_poly.pdbx_strand_id
1 'polypeptide(L)'
;MSNHAEKLTALLDGRVKASSIIGAGYKNPKKSASEWLRTQMANATLTDKLKISATIVASSGRAFKSEARARSSKAYTDLFNGKSELFTNKVITGFGVWPSVFGDGYEIYVIAR
;
A
#
# COMPACT_ATOMS: atom_id res chain seq x y z
N MET A 1 2.43 -13.90 -15.03
CA MET A 1 2.57 -12.97 -13.91
C MET A 1 1.61 -11.80 -14.15
N SER A 2 0.95 -11.26 -13.12
CA SER A 2 -0.01 -10.16 -13.35
C SER A 2 0.72 -8.92 -13.87
N ASN A 3 0.10 -8.17 -14.79
CA ASN A 3 0.62 -6.90 -15.33
C ASN A 3 1.06 -5.93 -14.20
N HIS A 4 0.43 -6.03 -13.03
CA HIS A 4 0.77 -5.21 -11.86
C HIS A 4 2.12 -5.54 -11.22
N ALA A 5 2.54 -6.82 -11.18
CA ALA A 5 3.84 -7.20 -10.59
C ALA A 5 5.01 -6.67 -11.43
N GLU A 6 4.91 -6.76 -12.76
CA GLU A 6 5.91 -6.22 -13.68
C GLU A 6 5.98 -4.70 -13.61
N LYS A 7 4.83 -4.02 -13.57
CA LYS A 7 4.75 -2.56 -13.36
C LYS A 7 5.34 -2.14 -12.02
N LEU A 8 5.14 -2.93 -10.96
CA LEU A 8 5.70 -2.64 -9.65
C LEU A 8 7.24 -2.73 -9.68
N THR A 9 7.81 -3.79 -10.25
CA THR A 9 9.26 -3.91 -10.43
C THR A 9 9.81 -2.72 -11.23
N ALA A 10 9.20 -2.40 -12.37
CA ALA A 10 9.64 -1.29 -13.21
C ALA A 10 9.51 0.08 -12.52
N LEU A 11 8.48 0.29 -11.71
CA LEU A 11 8.32 1.49 -10.88
C LEU A 11 9.42 1.58 -9.80
N LEU A 12 9.69 0.49 -9.10
CA LEU A 12 10.69 0.45 -8.04
C LEU A 12 12.11 0.67 -8.56
N ASP A 13 12.38 0.21 -9.78
CA ASP A 13 13.65 0.42 -10.50
C ASP A 13 13.73 1.79 -11.20
N GLY A 14 12.65 2.57 -11.21
CA GLY A 14 12.60 3.88 -11.88
C GLY A 14 12.46 3.82 -13.40
N ARG A 15 12.20 2.64 -13.96
CA ARG A 15 11.95 2.41 -15.39
C ARG A 15 10.55 2.88 -15.82
N VAL A 16 9.60 2.92 -14.89
CA VAL A 16 8.24 3.44 -15.11
C VAL A 16 7.98 4.62 -14.18
N LYS A 17 7.40 5.69 -14.72
CA LYS A 17 7.02 6.87 -13.94
C LYS A 17 5.75 6.59 -13.15
N ALA A 18 5.71 7.00 -11.89
CA ALA A 18 4.50 6.90 -11.06
C ALA A 18 3.27 7.57 -11.70
N SER A 19 3.49 8.68 -12.43
CA SER A 19 2.41 9.42 -13.09
C SER A 19 1.68 8.63 -14.17
N SER A 20 2.31 7.63 -14.79
CA SER A 20 1.64 6.76 -15.77
C SER A 20 0.80 5.66 -15.11
N ILE A 21 0.82 5.55 -13.77
CA ILE A 21 0.04 4.57 -13.01
C ILE A 21 -1.11 5.26 -12.29
N ILE A 22 -0.84 6.36 -11.58
CA ILE A 22 -1.83 7.02 -10.70
C ILE A 22 -2.15 8.47 -11.08
N GLY A 23 -1.53 9.01 -12.14
CA GLY A 23 -1.63 10.44 -12.48
C GLY A 23 -0.68 11.34 -11.68
N ALA A 24 -0.87 12.66 -11.80
CA ALA A 24 -0.04 13.68 -11.15
C ALA A 24 -0.66 14.19 -9.83
N GLY A 25 0.09 15.00 -9.07
CA GLY A 25 -0.42 15.70 -7.88
C GLY A 25 -0.15 15.03 -6.53
N TYR A 26 0.50 13.86 -6.50
CA TYR A 26 0.85 13.16 -5.26
C TYR A 26 2.16 13.68 -4.67
N LYS A 27 2.17 13.96 -3.36
CA LYS A 27 3.37 14.43 -2.62
C LYS A 27 4.54 13.44 -2.68
N ASN A 28 4.25 12.13 -2.62
CA ASN A 28 5.24 11.07 -2.84
C ASN A 28 4.70 10.08 -3.89
N PRO A 29 4.86 10.39 -5.19
CA PRO A 29 4.16 9.69 -6.24
C PRO A 29 4.64 8.24 -6.39
N LYS A 30 5.94 7.97 -6.18
CA LYS A 30 6.48 6.60 -6.24
C LYS A 30 5.88 5.70 -5.15
N LYS A 31 5.79 6.22 -3.92
CA LYS A 31 5.15 5.52 -2.82
C LYS A 31 3.67 5.25 -3.14
N SER A 32 2.92 6.28 -3.48
CA SER A 32 1.48 6.15 -3.76
C SER A 32 1.19 5.19 -4.91
N ALA A 33 2.02 5.20 -5.96
CA ALA A 33 1.85 4.28 -7.09
C ALA A 33 2.15 2.83 -6.69
N SER A 34 3.15 2.62 -5.83
CA SER A 34 3.40 1.28 -5.29
C SER A 34 2.27 0.79 -4.39
N GLU A 35 1.74 1.64 -3.52
CA GLU A 35 0.61 1.30 -2.64
C GLU A 35 -0.62 0.93 -3.46
N TRP A 36 -0.91 1.69 -4.52
CA TRP A 36 -2.00 1.38 -5.43
C TRP A 36 -1.80 0.01 -6.09
N LEU A 37 -0.63 -0.25 -6.68
CA LEU A 37 -0.33 -1.54 -7.34
C LEU A 37 -0.44 -2.72 -6.37
N ARG A 38 0.12 -2.60 -5.16
CA ARG A 38 0.05 -3.66 -4.13
C ARG A 38 -1.38 -3.90 -3.66
N THR A 39 -2.19 -2.85 -3.55
CA THR A 39 -3.63 -2.96 -3.24
C THR A 39 -4.37 -3.71 -4.33
N GLN A 40 -4.12 -3.40 -5.61
CA GLN A 40 -4.73 -4.12 -6.74
C GLN A 40 -4.31 -5.59 -6.75
N MET A 41 -3.03 -5.88 -6.48
CA MET A 41 -2.52 -7.25 -6.42
C MET A 41 -3.16 -8.05 -5.28
N ALA A 42 -3.24 -7.48 -4.08
CA ALA A 42 -3.88 -8.14 -2.94
C ALA A 42 -5.37 -8.40 -3.21
N ASN A 43 -6.11 -7.39 -3.67
CA ASN A 43 -7.53 -7.50 -3.95
C ASN A 43 -7.87 -8.46 -5.10
N ALA A 44 -6.92 -8.77 -5.99
CA ALA A 44 -7.10 -9.80 -7.01
C ALA A 44 -7.10 -11.22 -6.43
N THR A 45 -6.51 -11.42 -5.25
CA THR A 45 -6.47 -12.72 -4.55
C THR A 45 -7.50 -12.85 -3.42
N LEU A 46 -8.06 -11.73 -2.98
CA LEU A 46 -9.01 -11.69 -1.87
C LEU A 46 -10.45 -11.83 -2.36
N THR A 47 -11.30 -12.44 -1.52
CA THR A 47 -12.75 -12.45 -1.74
C THR A 47 -13.34 -11.06 -1.49
N ASP A 48 -14.49 -10.77 -2.10
CA ASP A 48 -15.11 -9.42 -2.04
C ASP A 48 -15.32 -8.90 -0.61
N LYS A 49 -15.62 -9.78 0.34
CA LYS A 49 -15.83 -9.43 1.75
C LYS A 49 -14.54 -9.01 2.47
N LEU A 50 -13.39 -9.40 1.93
CA LEU A 50 -12.06 -9.18 2.51
C LEU A 50 -11.24 -8.14 1.75
N LYS A 51 -11.80 -7.54 0.68
CA LYS A 51 -11.10 -6.50 -0.08
C LYS A 51 -10.68 -5.35 0.83
N ILE A 52 -9.43 -4.97 0.66
CA ILE A 52 -8.81 -3.89 1.40
C ILE A 52 -8.95 -2.58 0.61
N SER A 53 -9.01 -1.47 1.34
CA SER A 53 -9.14 -0.14 0.76
C SER A 53 -7.78 0.43 0.37
N ALA A 54 -6.72 0.09 1.10
CA ALA A 54 -5.35 0.44 0.74
C ALA A 54 -4.30 -0.48 1.38
N THR A 55 -3.12 -0.50 0.78
CA THR A 55 -1.87 -0.92 1.42
C THR A 55 -1.01 0.29 1.73
N ILE A 56 -0.24 0.24 2.82
CA ILE A 56 0.75 1.26 3.17
C ILE A 56 2.14 0.62 3.23
N VAL A 57 3.09 1.30 2.60
CA VAL A 57 4.49 0.87 2.47
C VAL A 57 5.45 1.92 3.01
N ALA A 58 6.75 1.60 3.01
CA ALA A 58 7.78 2.55 3.41
C ALA A 58 7.85 3.76 2.46
N SER A 59 8.50 4.84 2.89
CA SER A 59 8.66 6.07 2.08
C SER A 59 9.31 5.86 0.71
N SER A 60 10.08 4.77 0.55
CA SER A 60 10.72 4.37 -0.70
C SER A 60 9.78 3.72 -1.72
N GLY A 61 8.54 3.39 -1.32
CA GLY A 61 7.61 2.56 -2.09
C GLY A 61 7.83 1.05 -1.90
N ARG A 62 8.87 0.62 -1.17
CA ARG A 62 9.09 -0.81 -0.89
C ARG A 62 8.36 -1.25 0.38
N ALA A 63 8.08 -2.55 0.48
CA ALA A 63 7.58 -3.14 1.71
C ALA A 63 8.55 -2.90 2.88
N PHE A 64 8.01 -2.93 4.09
CA PHE A 64 8.81 -2.91 5.32
C PHE A 64 9.61 -4.21 5.44
N LYS A 65 10.85 -4.11 5.93
CA LYS A 65 11.74 -5.28 6.05
C LYS A 65 11.26 -6.33 7.05
N SER A 66 10.42 -5.95 8.01
CA SER A 66 9.86 -6.85 9.02
C SER A 66 8.51 -6.34 9.52
N GLU A 67 7.71 -7.25 10.09
CA GLU A 67 6.42 -6.91 10.71
C GLU A 67 6.59 -5.87 11.82
N ALA A 68 7.60 -6.05 12.68
CA ALA A 68 7.91 -5.13 13.76
C ALA A 68 8.14 -3.69 13.26
N ARG A 69 8.85 -3.53 12.14
CA ARG A 69 9.08 -2.20 11.53
C ARG A 69 7.82 -1.59 10.93
N ALA A 70 6.92 -2.41 10.39
CA ALA A 70 5.63 -1.92 9.91
C ALA A 70 4.77 -1.43 11.08
N ARG A 71 4.70 -2.19 12.18
CA ARG A 71 3.95 -1.82 13.40
C ARG A 71 4.52 -0.60 14.12
N SER A 72 5.85 -0.44 14.12
CA SER A 72 6.52 0.74 14.70
C SER A 72 6.50 1.96 13.77
N SER A 73 5.92 1.86 12.58
CA SER A 73 5.91 2.96 11.62
C SER A 73 4.92 4.04 12.05
N LYS A 74 5.24 5.29 11.73
CA LYS A 74 4.33 6.42 11.95
C LYS A 74 2.96 6.18 11.34
N ALA A 75 2.89 5.58 10.15
CA ALA A 75 1.61 5.28 9.50
C ALA A 75 0.75 4.32 10.33
N TYR A 76 1.34 3.27 10.90
CA TYR A 76 0.60 2.33 11.75
C TYR A 76 0.14 3.01 13.06
N THR A 77 1.01 3.80 13.68
CA THR A 77 0.67 4.59 14.88
C THR A 77 -0.43 5.62 14.60
N ASP A 78 -0.41 6.27 13.45
CA ASP A 78 -1.42 7.26 13.05
C ASP A 78 -2.79 6.58 12.85
N LEU A 79 -2.83 5.42 12.18
CA LEU A 79 -4.05 4.60 12.06
C LEU A 79 -4.58 4.17 13.43
N PHE A 80 -3.70 3.70 14.32
CA PHE A 80 -4.06 3.30 15.68
C PHE A 80 -4.67 4.44 16.50
N ASN A 81 -4.16 5.65 16.31
CA ASN A 81 -4.67 6.86 16.97
C ASN A 81 -5.89 7.47 16.28
N GLY A 82 -6.47 6.81 15.26
CA GLY A 82 -7.61 7.34 14.49
C GLY A 82 -7.26 8.56 13.63
N LYS A 83 -5.98 8.86 13.44
CA LYS A 83 -5.49 9.99 12.66
C LYS A 83 -5.19 9.50 11.25
N SER A 84 -6.16 9.53 10.36
CA SER A 84 -5.92 9.14 8.97
C SER A 84 -6.45 10.16 7.97
N GLU A 85 -5.54 10.95 7.44
CA GLU A 85 -5.77 11.80 6.26
C GLU A 85 -5.96 10.99 4.96
N LEU A 86 -5.64 9.69 4.97
CA LEU A 86 -5.73 8.81 3.78
C LEU A 86 -7.18 8.52 3.34
N PHE A 87 -8.15 8.76 4.22
CA PHE A 87 -9.53 8.31 4.06
C PHE A 87 -10.52 9.42 4.42
N THR A 88 -10.43 10.56 3.73
CA THR A 88 -11.43 11.62 3.86
C THR A 88 -12.83 11.06 3.59
N ASN A 89 -13.75 11.24 4.54
CA ASN A 89 -15.13 10.74 4.51
C ASN A 89 -15.31 9.21 4.49
N LYS A 90 -14.30 8.43 4.88
CA LYS A 90 -14.46 6.97 5.11
C LYS A 90 -14.05 6.60 6.53
N VAL A 91 -14.76 5.64 7.11
CA VAL A 91 -14.45 5.11 8.44
C VAL A 91 -13.51 3.92 8.28
N ILE A 92 -12.35 3.97 8.92
CA ILE A 92 -11.45 2.81 9.00
C ILE A 92 -12.12 1.76 9.89
N THR A 93 -12.49 0.62 9.31
CA THR A 93 -13.13 -0.49 10.02
C THR A 93 -12.14 -1.57 10.44
N GLY A 94 -10.91 -1.54 9.92
CA GLY A 94 -9.85 -2.47 10.32
C GLY A 94 -8.53 -2.18 9.63
N PHE A 95 -7.43 -2.52 10.28
CA PHE A 95 -6.09 -2.46 9.70
C PHE A 95 -5.17 -3.44 10.41
N GLY A 96 -4.05 -3.78 9.77
CA GLY A 96 -3.08 -4.71 10.34
C GLY A 96 -1.83 -4.79 9.47
N VAL A 97 -0.92 -5.69 9.84
CA VAL A 97 0.29 -5.94 9.05
C VAL A 97 0.22 -7.36 8.53
N TRP A 98 0.61 -7.54 7.27
CA TRP A 98 0.70 -8.85 6.65
C TRP A 98 1.97 -8.95 5.78
N PRO A 99 2.36 -10.17 5.35
CA PRO A 99 3.36 -10.34 4.30
C PRO A 99 2.87 -9.70 3.00
N SER A 100 3.75 -9.02 2.28
CA SER A 100 3.40 -8.45 0.99
C SER A 100 3.14 -9.53 -0.03
N VAL A 101 2.08 -9.36 -0.82
CA VAL A 101 1.75 -10.24 -1.95
C VAL A 101 2.84 -10.23 -3.02
N PHE A 102 3.66 -9.17 -3.08
CA PHE A 102 4.83 -9.11 -3.97
C PHE A 102 6.04 -9.91 -3.45
N GLY A 103 6.02 -10.36 -2.19
CA GLY A 103 7.06 -11.21 -1.60
C GLY A 103 8.32 -10.49 -1.13
N ASP A 104 8.31 -9.16 -1.04
CA ASP A 104 9.50 -8.35 -0.69
C ASP A 104 9.53 -7.82 0.75
N GLY A 105 8.62 -8.29 1.62
CA GLY A 105 8.59 -7.93 3.03
C GLY A 105 7.17 -7.90 3.59
N TYR A 106 6.90 -6.89 4.44
CA TYR A 106 5.63 -6.68 5.12
C TYR A 106 5.01 -5.34 4.73
N GLU A 107 3.69 -5.27 4.68
CA GLU A 107 2.94 -4.05 4.38
C GLU A 107 1.74 -3.94 5.32
N ILE A 108 1.25 -2.72 5.50
CA ILE A 108 0.08 -2.47 6.35
C ILE A 108 -1.14 -2.52 5.45
N TYR A 109 -2.15 -3.33 5.76
CA TYR A 109 -3.43 -3.27 5.07
C TYR A 109 -4.40 -2.38 5.83
N VAL A 110 -5.30 -1.72 5.10
CA VAL A 110 -6.37 -0.91 5.68
C VAL A 110 -7.69 -1.23 4.99
N ILE A 111 -8.73 -1.40 5.79
CA ILE A 111 -10.12 -1.56 5.37
C ILE A 111 -10.88 -0.33 5.85
N ALA A 112 -11.45 0.41 4.90
CA ALA A 112 -12.23 1.61 5.15
C ALA A 112 -13.53 1.55 4.34
N ARG A 113 -14.65 1.88 4.99
CA ARG A 113 -16.01 1.86 4.42
C ARG A 113 -16.62 3.26 4.41
#